data_AF-A0A3M1CI57-F1
#
_entry.id   AF-A0A3M1CI57-F1
#
_cell.length_a   1.000
_cell.length_b   1.000
_cell.length_c   1.000
_cell.angle_alpha   90.00
_cell.angle_beta   90.00
_cell.angle_gamma   90.00
#
_symmetry.space_group_name_H-M   'P 1'
#
loop_
_entity.id
_entity.type
_entity.pdbx_description
1 polymer ?
#
loop_
_entity_poly.entity_id
_entity_poly.type
_entity_poly.pdbx_seq_one_letter_code
_entity_poly.pdbx_strand_id
1 'polypeptide(L)' 'MVDTIVMTTDIPTYPLYRRGKVRDIYDLGDSLLFVATDRISAF' A
#
# COMPACT_ATOMS: atom_id res chain seq x y z
N MET A 1 -12.41 13.98 -13.79
CA MET A 1 -12.64 13.80 -12.34
C MET A 1 -11.33 13.27 -11.78
N VAL A 2 -10.72 13.96 -10.81
CA VAL A 2 -9.43 13.54 -10.25
C VAL A 2 -9.73 12.44 -9.24
N ASP A 3 -9.36 11.21 -9.59
CA ASP A 3 -9.46 10.06 -8.68
C ASP A 3 -8.35 10.21 -7.63
N THR A 4 -8.70 10.94 -6.56
CA THR A 4 -7.74 11.38 -5.53
C THR A 4 -7.56 10.32 -4.44
N ILE A 5 -8.47 9.34 -4.38
CA ILE A 5 -8.53 8.36 -3.30
C ILE A 5 -7.73 7.11 -3.68
N VAL A 6 -6.75 6.76 -2.86
CA VAL A 6 -5.91 5.58 -3.04
C VAL A 6 -6.44 4.44 -2.18
N MET A 7 -7.25 3.56 -2.77
CA MET A 7 -7.78 2.38 -2.07
C MET A 7 -6.78 1.23 -2.01
N THR A 8 -5.97 1.06 -3.05
CA THR A 8 -4.93 0.02 -3.18
C THR A 8 -3.80 0.54 -4.04
N THR A 9 -2.58 0.06 -3.82
CA THR A 9 -1.49 0.27 -4.77
C THR A 9 -1.15 -1.01 -5.51
N ASP A 10 -0.66 -0.86 -6.72
CA ASP A 10 -0.03 -1.92 -7.50
C ASP A 10 1.29 -1.36 -8.04
N ILE A 11 2.41 -1.88 -7.54
CA ILE A 11 3.76 -1.45 -7.91
C ILE A 11 4.49 -2.72 -8.36
N PRO A 12 4.34 -3.14 -9.64
CA PRO A 12 4.82 -4.45 -10.11
C PRO A 12 6.32 -4.65 -9.99
N THR A 13 7.09 -3.55 -9.97
CA THR A 13 8.55 -3.57 -9.84
C THR A 13 9.01 -4.12 -8.50
N TYR A 14 8.21 -4.01 -7.44
CA TYR A 14 8.56 -4.47 -6.10
C TYR A 14 7.57 -5.54 -5.62
N PRO A 15 8.03 -6.66 -5.05
CA PRO A 15 7.13 -7.66 -4.49
C PRO A 15 6.25 -7.07 -3.37
N LEU A 16 4.94 -7.35 -3.41
CA LEU A 16 4.05 -7.02 -2.30
C LEU A 16 4.39 -7.93 -1.11
N TYR A 17 4.94 -7.34 -0.06
CA TYR A 17 5.34 -8.05 1.15
C TYR A 17 4.13 -8.35 2.05
N ARG A 18 3.27 -7.36 2.28
CA ARG A 18 2.04 -7.51 3.09
C ARG A 18 1.02 -6.42 2.77
N ARG A 19 -0.26 -6.81 2.72
CA ARG A 19 -1.40 -5.88 2.74
C ARG A 19 -2.11 -5.93 4.08
N GLY A 20 -2.14 -4.80 4.78
CA GLY A 20 -2.88 -4.62 6.03
C GLY A 20 -4.20 -3.88 5.82
N LYS A 21 -4.94 -3.64 6.91
CA LYS A 21 -6.24 -2.93 6.86
C LYS A 21 -6.13 -1.57 6.13
N VAL A 22 -5.08 -0.80 6.43
CA VAL A 22 -4.94 0.60 5.97
C VAL A 22 -3.61 0.89 5.25
N ARG A 23 -2.84 -0.16 4.93
CA ARG A 23 -1.47 -0.02 4.42
C ARG A 23 -1.09 -1.15 3.48
N ASP A 24 -0.26 -0.82 2.50
CA ASP A 24 0.41 -1.79 1.62
C ASP A 24 1.93 -1.67 1.87
N ILE A 25 2.61 -2.81 2.01
CA ILE A 25 4.06 -2.87 2.26
C ILE A 25 4.72 -3.64 1.12
N TYR A 26 5.77 -3.06 0.53
CA TYR A 26 6.56 -3.69 -0.53
C TYR A 26 7.99 -3.94 -0.06
N ASP A 27 8.57 -5.02 -0.56
CA ASP A 27 9.96 -5.40 -0.31
C ASP A 27 10.88 -4.73 -1.34
N LEU A 28 11.86 -3.94 -0.86
CA LEU A 28 12.88 -3.32 -1.70
C LEU A 28 14.21 -4.10 -1.66
N GLY A 29 14.29 -5.20 -0.91
CA GLY A 29 15.47 -6.04 -0.72
C GLY A 29 16.20 -5.74 0.59
N ASP A 30 16.68 -4.50 0.77
CA ASP A 30 17.40 -4.07 1.98
C ASP A 30 16.52 -3.28 2.97
N SER A 31 15.33 -2.89 2.52
CA SER A 31 14.42 -1.99 3.21
C SER A 31 12.97 -2.26 2.78
N LEU A 32 12.02 -1.67 3.50
CA LEU A 32 10.59 -1.80 3.20
C LEU A 32 10.01 -0.47 2.75
N LEU A 33 9.26 -0.49 1.65
CA LEU A 33 8.39 0.63 1.28
C LEU A 33 7.06 0.49 2.00
N PHE A 34 6.73 1.50 2.79
CA PHE A 34 5.46 1.58 3.51
C PHE A 34 4.54 2.58 2.83
N VAL A 35 3.41 2.11 2.32
CA VAL A 35 2.38 2.96 1.71
C VAL A 35 1.18 3.03 2.65
N ALA A 36 0.89 4.23 3.16
CA ALA A 36 -0.37 4.51 3.84
C ALA A 36 -1.44 4.78 2.77
N THR A 37 -2.51 3.99 2.76
CA THR A 37 -3.63 4.17 1.83
C THR A 37 -4.72 5.02 2.49
N ASP A 38 -5.71 5.46 1.71
CA ASP A 38 -6.87 6.19 2.25
C ASP A 38 -7.90 5.25 2.92
N ARG A 39 -7.61 3.95 3.00
CA ARG A 39 -8.47 3.00 3.71
C ARG A 39 -8.48 3.34 5.21
N ILE A 40 -9.65 3.27 5.81
CA ILE A 40 -9.85 3.34 7.26
C ILE A 40 -10.51 2.06 7.75
N SER A 41 -10.22 1.64 8.98
CA SER A 41 -10.88 0.48 9.59
C SER A 41 -11.41 0.81 10.97
N ALA A 42 -12.63 0.39 11.25
CA ALA A 42 -13.25 0.43 12.57
C ALA A 42 -13.89 -0.93 12.86
N PHE A 43 -13.65 -1.44 14.07
CA PHE A 43 -14.05 -2.77 14.57
C PHE A 43 -13.84 -3.89 13.55
#